data_AF-A0A9D6REJ8-F1
#
_entry.id   AF-A0A9D6REJ8-F1
#
_cell.length_a   1.000
_cell.length_b   1.000
_cell.length_c   1.000
_cell.angle_alpha   90.00
_cell.angle_beta   90.00
_cell.angle_gamma   90.00
#
_symmetry.space_group_name_H-M   'P 1'
#
loop_
_entity.id
_entity.type
_entity.pdbx_description
1 polymer ?
#
loop_
_entity_poly.entity_id
_entity_poly.type
_entity_poly.pdbx_seq_one_letter_code
_entity_poly.pdbx_strand_id
1 'polypeptide(L)'
;MVAAHQLGAAYLGVGLNVAGAERNHRSGLQPVAGADVNLSFAGNDLLGELVYARSSESGSHDEWGYYLQDAVPLRDDLYAVARYEHFRSSRGGAIDAGLIGIAWRIHPPGRTAPPIFGSNPNVQ
;
A
#
# COMPACT_ATOMS: atom_id res chain seq x y z
N MET A 1 2.70 -1.75 13.95
CA MET A 1 2.33 -3.11 14.39
C MET A 1 1.81 -3.84 13.18
N VAL A 2 2.23 -5.08 12.95
CA VAL A 2 1.78 -5.88 11.81
C VAL A 2 1.32 -7.24 12.31
N ALA A 3 0.20 -7.73 11.79
CA ALA A 3 -0.29 -9.08 11.99
C ALA A 3 -0.41 -9.75 10.62
N ALA A 4 0.12 -10.96 10.48
CA ALA A 4 0.07 -11.69 9.22
C ALA A 4 -0.24 -13.16 9.46
N HIS A 5 -1.05 -13.74 8.58
CA HIS A 5 -1.49 -15.12 8.64
C HIS A 5 -1.46 -15.76 7.27
N GLN A 6 -0.95 -16.99 7.23
CA GLN A 6 -1.10 -17.87 6.08
C GLN A 6 -2.37 -18.72 6.25
N LEU A 7 -3.26 -18.66 5.26
CA LEU A 7 -4.57 -19.32 5.23
C LEU A 7 -4.59 -20.33 4.08
N GLY A 8 -3.81 -21.40 4.23
CA GLY A 8 -3.61 -22.39 3.17
C GLY A 8 -2.82 -21.81 1.98
N ALA A 9 -3.49 -21.70 0.82
CA ALA A 9 -2.93 -21.11 -0.40
C ALA A 9 -3.03 -19.58 -0.43
N ALA A 10 -3.66 -18.97 0.58
CA ALA A 10 -3.76 -17.52 0.72
C ALA A 10 -2.79 -17.00 1.79
N TYR A 11 -2.34 -15.76 1.65
CA TYR A 11 -1.62 -15.00 2.66
C TYR A 11 -2.35 -13.67 2.89
N LEU A 12 -2.50 -13.26 4.14
CA LEU A 12 -3.02 -11.96 4.51
C LEU A 12 -2.11 -11.31 5.57
N GLY A 13 -1.61 -10.13 5.28
CA GLY A 13 -0.94 -9.23 6.20
C GLY A 13 -1.74 -7.94 6.37
N VAL A 14 -1.82 -7.46 7.61
CA VAL A 14 -2.40 -6.15 7.94
C VAL A 14 -1.46 -5.44 8.90
N GLY A 15 -1.11 -4.21 8.58
CA GLY A 15 -0.28 -3.35 9.41
C GLY A 15 -0.99 -2.06 9.80
N LEU A 16 -0.57 -1.50 10.93
CA LEU A 16 -0.95 -0.21 11.45
C LEU A 16 0.30 0.56 11.84
N ASN A 17 0.38 1.83 11.45
CA ASN A 17 1.50 2.70 11.77
C ASN A 17 1.01 4.07 12.25
N VAL A 18 1.83 4.70 13.08
CA VAL A 18 1.66 6.10 13.49
C VAL A 18 3.00 6.80 13.37
N ALA A 19 2.99 8.02 12.86
CA ALA A 19 4.19 8.84 12.65
C ALA A 19 3.89 10.32 12.92
N GLY A 20 4.94 11.08 13.22
CA GLY A 20 4.88 12.55 13.18
C GLY A 20 5.41 13.04 11.85
N ALA A 21 4.64 13.85 11.12
CA ALA A 21 5.08 14.50 9.89
C ALA A 21 5.26 15.99 10.13
N GLU A 22 6.40 16.54 9.69
CA GLU A 22 6.60 17.98 9.63
C GLU A 22 5.97 18.53 8.35
N ARG A 23 5.17 19.58 8.46
CA ARG A 23 4.66 20.31 7.29
C ARG A 23 5.55 21.50 7.01
N ASN A 24 5.95 21.64 5.75
CA ASN A 24 6.59 22.85 5.25
C ASN A 24 5.81 24.08 5.73
N HIS A 25 6.52 24.99 6.42
CA HIS A 25 6.00 26.25 7.00
C HIS A 25 5.19 26.16 8.30
N ARG A 26 5.21 25.05 9.05
CA ARG A 26 4.67 24.99 10.41
C ARG A 26 5.69 24.47 11.41
N SER A 27 5.74 25.10 12.59
CA SER A 27 6.44 24.55 13.74
C SER A 27 5.60 23.43 14.36
N GLY A 28 6.07 22.19 14.29
CA GLY A 28 5.51 21.07 15.03
C GLY A 28 5.22 19.82 14.19
N LEU A 29 5.21 18.68 14.87
CA LEU A 29 4.88 17.38 14.27
C LEU A 29 3.36 17.20 14.26
N GLN A 30 2.80 16.94 13.08
CA GLN A 30 1.42 16.54 12.92
C GLN A 30 1.32 15.01 12.99
N PRO A 31 0.43 14.44 13.83
CA PRO A 31 0.24 13.00 13.87
C PRO A 31 -0.41 12.51 12.58
N VAL A 32 0.16 11.45 12.01
CA VAL A 32 -0.32 10.71 10.86
C VAL A 32 -0.50 9.26 11.30
N ALA A 33 -1.64 8.67 10.96
CA ALA A 33 -1.91 7.26 11.14
C ALA A 33 -2.05 6.59 9.77
N GLY A 34 -1.63 5.34 9.67
CA GLY A 34 -1.76 4.55 8.47
C GLY A 34 -2.17 3.11 8.77
N ALA A 35 -2.71 2.47 7.74
CA ALA A 35 -2.98 1.05 7.71
C ALA A 35 -2.54 0.48 6.36
N ASP A 36 -1.88 -0.68 6.38
CA ASP A 36 -1.45 -1.41 5.19
C ASP A 36 -2.13 -2.78 5.13
N VAL A 37 -2.38 -3.26 3.91
CA VAL A 37 -2.89 -4.60 3.65
C VAL A 37 -2.10 -5.24 2.53
N ASN A 38 -1.76 -6.52 2.71
CA ASN A 38 -1.15 -7.36 1.69
C ASN A 38 -1.91 -8.69 1.63
N LEU A 39 -2.48 -9.02 0.48
CA LEU A 39 -3.21 -10.25 0.25
C LEU A 39 -2.62 -10.94 -0.98
N SER A 40 -2.15 -12.18 -0.80
CA SER A 40 -1.75 -13.05 -1.91
C SER A 40 -2.73 -14.21 -2.00
N PHE A 41 -3.32 -14.45 -3.17
CA PHE A 41 -4.20 -15.59 -3.40
C PHE A 41 -4.19 -16.06 -4.85
N ALA A 42 -4.01 -17.37 -5.06
CA ALA A 42 -4.02 -18.00 -6.38
C ALA A 42 -3.06 -17.35 -7.40
N GLY A 43 -1.90 -16.87 -6.92
CA GLY A 43 -0.90 -16.18 -7.74
C GLY A 43 -1.15 -14.69 -7.98
N ASN A 44 -2.29 -14.17 -7.54
CA ASN A 44 -2.58 -12.73 -7.53
C ASN A 44 -2.04 -12.10 -6.25
N ASP A 45 -1.59 -10.85 -6.36
CA ASP A 45 -1.11 -10.07 -5.23
C ASP A 45 -1.82 -8.72 -5.17
N LEU A 46 -2.56 -8.49 -4.08
CA LEU A 46 -3.28 -7.27 -3.79
C LEU A 46 -2.60 -6.53 -2.63
N LEU A 47 -2.24 -5.28 -2.87
CA LEU A 47 -1.71 -4.36 -1.87
C LEU A 47 -2.64 -3.16 -1.70
N GLY A 48 -2.72 -2.65 -0.49
CA GLY A 48 -3.33 -1.35 -0.24
C GLY A 48 -2.73 -0.64 0.95
N GLU A 49 -2.86 0.67 0.95
CA GLU A 49 -2.52 1.53 2.08
C GLU A 49 -3.61 2.58 2.24
N LEU A 50 -3.94 2.89 3.49
CA LEU A 50 -4.79 4.00 3.89
C LEU A 50 -3.99 4.89 4.83
N VAL A 51 -3.96 6.19 4.57
CA VAL A 51 -3.28 7.19 5.40
C VAL A 51 -4.28 8.25 5.82
N TYR A 52 -4.20 8.68 7.08
CA TYR A 52 -5.02 9.74 7.65
C TYR A 52 -4.17 10.68 8.50
N ALA A 53 -4.35 11.99 8.33
CA ALA A 53 -3.71 13.02 9.12
C ALA A 53 -4.73 14.06 9.58
N ARG A 54 -4.87 14.20 10.90
CA ARG A 54 -5.83 15.14 11.50
C ARG A 54 -5.34 16.58 11.34
N SER A 55 -6.18 17.48 10.84
CA SER A 55 -5.76 18.88 10.70
C SER A 55 -5.63 19.59 12.05
N SER A 56 -4.59 20.40 12.18
CA SER A 56 -4.36 21.29 13.33
C SER A 56 -4.84 22.73 13.11
N GLU A 57 -5.37 23.04 11.92
CA GLU A 57 -5.82 24.40 11.57
C GLU A 57 -7.34 24.54 11.72
N SER A 58 -7.76 25.61 12.40
CA SER A 58 -9.19 25.93 12.52
C SER A 58 -9.78 26.19 11.12
N GLY A 59 -10.88 25.50 10.80
CA GLY A 59 -11.56 25.62 9.50
C GLY A 59 -10.96 24.76 8.37
N SER A 60 -9.94 23.95 8.66
CA SER A 60 -9.37 22.99 7.71
C SER A 60 -10.01 21.60 7.86
N HIS A 61 -10.14 20.89 6.75
CA HIS A 61 -10.50 19.48 6.77
C HIS A 61 -9.29 18.59 7.08
N ASP A 62 -9.56 17.40 7.62
CA ASP A 62 -8.56 16.34 7.75
C ASP A 62 -8.08 15.85 6.38
N GLU A 63 -6.85 15.37 6.34
CA GLU A 63 -6.27 14.75 5.16
C GLU A 63 -6.37 13.26 5.24
N TRP A 64 -6.66 12.64 4.10
CA TRP A 64 -6.59 11.21 3.98
C TRP A 64 -6.36 10.83 2.53
N GLY A 65 -5.83 9.63 2.34
CA GLY A 65 -5.69 9.05 1.03
C GLY A 65 -5.52 7.56 1.13
N TYR A 66 -5.74 6.88 0.03
CA TYR A 66 -5.45 5.47 -0.08
C TYR A 66 -4.90 5.14 -1.45
N TYR A 67 -4.23 4.01 -1.54
CA TYR A 67 -4.06 3.33 -2.81
C TYR A 67 -4.45 1.86 -2.70
N LEU A 68 -4.79 1.29 -3.85
CA LEU A 68 -5.00 -0.13 -4.05
C LEU A 68 -4.26 -0.54 -5.31
N GLN A 69 -3.52 -1.63 -5.25
CA GLN A 69 -2.75 -2.16 -6.37
C GLN A 69 -2.94 -3.67 -6.46
N ASP A 70 -3.33 -4.15 -7.63
CA ASP A 70 -3.48 -5.56 -7.93
C ASP A 70 -2.47 -5.97 -9.00
N ALA A 71 -1.87 -7.14 -8.83
CA ALA A 71 -0.96 -7.76 -9.77
C ALA A 71 -1.43 -9.18 -10.11
N VAL A 72 -1.88 -9.36 -11.34
CA VAL A 72 -2.51 -10.58 -11.84
C VAL A 72 -1.54 -11.30 -12.77
N PRO A 73 -1.25 -12.60 -12.55
CA PRO A 73 -0.39 -13.36 -13.46
C PRO A 73 -1.09 -13.55 -14.80
N LEU A 74 -0.42 -13.16 -15.88
CA LEU A 74 -0.89 -13.40 -17.26
C LEU A 74 -0.32 -14.71 -17.79
N ARG A 75 0.99 -14.88 -17.69
CA ARG A 75 1.72 -16.06 -18.16
C ARG A 75 3.14 -16.07 -17.60
N ASP A 76 3.56 -17.19 -17.02
CA ASP A 76 4.91 -17.38 -16.49
C ASP A 76 5.31 -16.21 -15.55
N ASP A 77 6.26 -15.39 -15.98
CA ASP A 77 6.80 -14.25 -15.24
C ASP A 77 6.16 -12.89 -15.62
N LEU A 78 5.10 -12.90 -16.43
CA LEU A 78 4.41 -11.73 -16.93
C LEU A 78 3.13 -11.45 -16.12
N TYR A 79 2.97 -10.21 -15.68
CA TYR A 79 1.87 -9.78 -14.82
C TYR A 79 1.18 -8.56 -15.41
N ALA A 80 -0.15 -8.52 -15.33
CA ALA A 80 -0.91 -7.29 -15.47
C ALA A 80 -0.93 -6.59 -14.11
N VAL A 81 -0.75 -5.27 -14.11
CA VAL A 81 -0.79 -4.45 -12.90
C VAL A 81 -1.83 -3.36 -13.07
N ALA A 82 -2.69 -3.20 -12.06
CA ALA A 82 -3.62 -2.09 -11.96
C ALA A 82 -3.42 -1.41 -10.61
N ARG A 83 -3.40 -0.08 -10.61
CA ARG A 83 -3.30 0.74 -9.41
C ARG A 83 -4.32 1.87 -9.45
N TYR A 84 -4.93 2.12 -8.31
CA TYR A 84 -5.79 3.26 -8.08
C TYR A 84 -5.33 4.00 -6.83
N GLU A 85 -5.32 5.32 -6.90
CA GLU A 85 -4.97 6.20 -5.80
C GLU A 85 -6.03 7.28 -5.63
N HIS A 86 -6.33 7.60 -4.37
CA HIS A 86 -7.15 8.74 -3.99
C HIS A 86 -6.44 9.52 -2.91
N PHE A 87 -6.39 10.84 -3.03
CA PHE A 87 -5.85 11.72 -2.01
C PHE A 87 -6.70 12.97 -1.83
N ARG A 88 -7.14 13.24 -0.60
CA ARG A 88 -7.86 14.45 -0.23
C ARG A 88 -6.99 15.34 0.64
N SER A 89 -6.67 16.53 0.12
CA SER A 89 -5.89 17.54 0.83
C SER A 89 -6.77 18.40 1.76
N SER A 90 -6.14 18.94 2.81
CA SER A 90 -6.75 19.86 3.77
C SER A 90 -7.12 21.21 3.16
N ARG A 91 -6.44 21.59 2.07
CA ARG A 91 -6.51 22.92 1.45
C ARG A 91 -7.08 22.90 0.03
N GLY A 92 -7.56 21.76 -0.45
CA GLY A 92 -7.95 21.60 -1.84
C GLY A 92 -8.97 20.49 -2.08
N GLY A 93 -9.13 20.12 -3.34
CA GLY A 93 -9.98 19.01 -3.76
C GLY A 93 -9.34 17.65 -3.48
N ALA A 94 -10.06 16.61 -3.91
CA ALA A 94 -9.50 15.28 -4.03
C ALA A 94 -8.77 15.12 -5.38
N ILE A 95 -7.75 14.26 -5.38
CA ILE A 95 -7.02 13.83 -6.57
C ILE A 95 -7.23 12.32 -6.68
N ASP A 96 -7.70 11.89 -7.84
CA ASP A 96 -7.83 10.48 -8.21
C ASP A 96 -6.85 10.17 -9.34
N ALA A 97 -6.10 9.08 -9.20
CA ALA A 97 -5.17 8.63 -10.22
C ALA A 97 -5.31 7.13 -10.45
N GLY A 98 -5.25 6.72 -11.72
CA GLY A 98 -5.30 5.33 -12.14
C GLY A 98 -4.09 5.00 -13.01
N LEU A 99 -3.53 3.81 -12.81
CA LEU A 99 -2.46 3.27 -13.64
C LEU A 99 -2.80 1.83 -14.01
N ILE A 100 -2.61 1.51 -15.29
CA ILE A 100 -2.63 0.13 -15.79
C ILE A 100 -1.33 -0.13 -16.52
N GLY A 101 -0.79 -1.34 -16.36
CA GLY A 101 0.51 -1.68 -16.92
C GLY A 101 0.74 -3.17 -16.98
N ILE A 102 1.91 -3.52 -17.51
CA ILE A 102 2.41 -4.89 -17.55
C ILE A 102 3.78 -4.88 -16.89
N ALA A 103 4.06 -5.87 -16.06
CA ALA A 103 5.35 -6.07 -15.41
C ALA A 103 5.91 -7.45 -15.80
N TRP A 104 7.23 -7.54 -15.96
CA TRP A 104 7.94 -8.79 -16.19
C TRP A 104 8.99 -9.02 -15.10
N ARG A 105 9.02 -10.22 -14.51
CA ARG A 105 9.92 -10.55 -13.41
C ARG A 105 11.01 -11.53 -13.85
N ILE A 106 12.25 -11.06 -13.88
CA ILE A 106 13.39 -11.94 -14.19
C ILE A 106 13.78 -12.73 -12.93
N HIS A 107 13.52 -14.04 -12.91
CA HIS A 107 14.00 -14.91 -11.84
C HIS A 107 15.41 -15.43 -12.14
N PRO A 108 16.32 -15.45 -11.14
CA PRO A 108 17.54 -16.23 -11.25
C PRO A 108 17.19 -17.72 -11.43
N PRO A 109 17.87 -18.46 -12.32
CA PRO A 109 17.59 -19.87 -12.51
C PRO A 109 17.73 -20.65 -11.18
N GLY A 110 16.72 -21.45 -10.85
CA GLY A 110 16.72 -22.33 -9.67
C GLY A 110 16.06 -21.78 -8.40
N ARG A 111 15.39 -20.62 -8.42
CA ARG A 111 14.52 -20.17 -7.32
C ARG A 111 13.05 -20.15 -7.72
N THR A 112 12.19 -20.66 -6.84
CA THR A 112 10.74 -20.42 -6.94
C THR A 112 10.47 -18.93 -6.73
N ALA A 113 9.52 -18.38 -7.49
CA ALA A 113 9.13 -16.98 -7.37
C ALA A 113 8.62 -16.69 -5.95
N PRO A 114 9.23 -15.76 -5.19
CA PRO A 114 8.59 -15.22 -4.00
C PRO A 114 7.29 -14.47 -4.39
N PRO A 115 6.40 -14.09 -3.45
CA PRO A 115 5.33 -13.14 -3.76
C PRO A 115 5.87 -11.87 -4.45
N ILE A 116 5.07 -11.21 -5.29
CA ILE A 116 5.48 -10.01 -6.06
C ILE A 116 5.85 -8.89 -5.09
N PHE A 117 5.14 -8.80 -3.98
CA PHE A 117 5.41 -7.83 -2.92
C PHE A 117 5.91 -8.57 -1.69
N GLY A 118 7.21 -8.39 -1.41
CA GLY A 118 7.91 -9.16 -0.40
C GLY A 118 7.38 -8.93 1.01
N SER A 119 6.57 -9.86 1.53
CA SER A 119 6.49 -10.07 2.97
C SER A 119 7.74 -10.84 3.38
N ASN A 120 8.68 -10.22 4.09
CA ASN A 120 9.78 -10.95 4.71
C ASN A 120 9.22 -11.70 5.93
N PRO A 121 9.14 -13.04 5.92
CA PRO A 121 8.59 -13.79 7.05
C PRO A 121 9.48 -13.75 8.31
N ASN A 122 10.69 -13.17 8.22
CA ASN A 122 11.64 -13.08 9.34
C ASN A 122 11.63 -11.72 10.06
N VAL A 123 10.63 -10.86 9.83
CA VAL A 123 10.44 -9.65 10.66
C VAL A 123 9.49 -10.03 11.81
N GLN A 124 10.07 -10.54 12.90
CA GLN A 124 9.44 -10.57 14.23
C GLN A 124 10.10 -9.51 15.11
#